data_AF-A0AAD6KUV9-F1
#
_entry.id   AF-A0AAD6KUV9-F1
#
_cell.length_a   1.000
_cell.length_b   1.000
_cell.length_c   1.000
_cell.angle_alpha   90.00
_cell.angle_beta   90.00
_cell.angle_gamma   90.00
#
_symmetry.space_group_name_H-M   'P 1'
#
loop_
_entity.id
_entity.type
_entity.pdbx_description
1 polymer ?
#
loop_
_entity_poly.entity_id
_entity_poly.type
_entity_poly.pdbx_seq_one_letter_code
_entity_poly.pdbx_strand_id
1 'polypeptide(L)'
;MWRGLSYGVTDNVLRGSRSLTIIILWLWEVGTDLGPASLNLMILGSSVKFVNHHGSSKPSYIKITEKRAVQAIMGMLGSAVKAWHCAAAELLGRLIINPDNEPFLLPFFPQIHKRLVDLMSSPAIDAQAAAVGALYNLAEVNMDCRLKLASERWAVDRLLRVIRMPHPVPEVCRKAAMILESLVSEPQNKALLLAYENAFAEILFSDTRYSDTFARILYELTSRPSNKFTAARGVWGM
;
A
#
# COMPACT_ATOMS: atom_id res chain seq x y z
N MET A 1 -5.13 -23.82 -13.86
CA MET A 1 -5.16 -23.05 -15.12
C MET A 1 -4.75 -21.62 -14.81
N TRP A 2 -3.45 -21.38 -14.65
CA TRP A 2 -2.85 -20.07 -14.38
C TRP A 2 -1.97 -19.74 -15.59
N ARG A 3 -2.36 -18.77 -16.41
CA ARG A 3 -1.50 -18.23 -17.48
C ARG A 3 -1.40 -16.72 -17.33
N GLY A 4 -0.16 -16.26 -17.21
CA GLY A 4 0.39 -15.22 -18.07
C GLY A 4 0.09 -13.77 -17.71
N LEU A 5 0.88 -13.20 -16.81
CA LEU A 5 1.30 -11.80 -16.89
C LEU A 5 2.79 -11.72 -16.53
N SER A 6 3.63 -12.03 -17.52
CA SER A 6 5.04 -11.65 -17.52
C SER A 6 5.16 -10.35 -18.28
N TYR A 7 5.17 -9.22 -17.58
CA TYR A 7 5.51 -7.90 -18.14
C TYR A 7 6.23 -7.06 -17.07
N GLY A 8 7.50 -6.72 -17.33
CA GLY A 8 8.20 -5.60 -16.65
C GLY A 8 9.25 -5.91 -15.59
N VAL A 9 9.97 -7.04 -15.64
CA VAL A 9 10.95 -7.42 -14.59
C VAL A 9 12.34 -6.77 -14.76
N THR A 10 12.70 -6.18 -15.90
CA THR A 10 14.11 -5.82 -16.15
C THR A 10 14.59 -4.47 -15.62
N ASP A 11 13.71 -3.47 -15.40
CA ASP A 11 14.12 -2.17 -14.82
C ASP A 11 13.91 -2.06 -13.29
N ASN A 12 13.12 -2.96 -12.70
CA ASN A 12 12.79 -2.94 -11.26
C ASN A 12 13.90 -3.50 -10.35
N VAL A 13 14.84 -4.27 -10.92
CA VAL A 13 15.97 -4.86 -10.17
C VAL A 13 17.01 -3.80 -9.80
N LEU A 14 17.27 -2.85 -10.71
CA LEU A 14 18.22 -1.75 -10.49
C LEU A 14 17.68 -0.69 -9.51
N ARG A 15 16.37 -0.40 -9.54
CA ARG A 15 15.71 0.48 -8.55
C ARG A 15 15.66 -0.17 -7.15
N GLY A 16 15.36 -1.47 -7.08
CA GLY A 16 15.36 -2.21 -5.82
C GLY A 16 16.73 -2.22 -5.10
N SER A 17 17.82 -2.23 -5.87
CA SER A 17 19.18 -2.12 -5.32
C SER A 17 19.45 -0.74 -4.70
N ARG A 18 18.91 0.34 -5.28
CA ARG A 18 19.09 1.70 -4.74
C ARG A 18 18.34 1.90 -3.43
N SER A 19 17.10 1.46 -3.34
CA SER A 19 16.29 1.60 -2.12
C SER A 19 16.90 0.85 -0.94
N LEU A 20 17.44 -0.36 -1.16
CA LEU A 20 18.16 -1.10 -0.12
C LEU A 20 19.48 -0.46 0.28
N THR A 21 20.24 0.07 -0.68
CA THR A 21 21.48 0.82 -0.40
C THR A 21 21.18 2.04 0.46
N ILE A 22 20.09 2.76 0.17
CA ILE A 22 19.65 3.93 0.94
C ILE A 22 19.24 3.53 2.38
N ILE A 23 18.59 2.38 2.56
CA ILE A 23 18.23 1.86 3.89
C ILE A 23 19.47 1.48 4.70
N ILE A 24 20.44 0.82 4.06
CA ILE A 24 21.71 0.45 4.69
C ILE A 24 22.49 1.71 5.10
N LEU A 25 22.50 2.73 4.26
CA LEU A 25 23.13 4.03 4.56
C LEU A 25 22.41 4.79 5.69
N TRP A 26 21.08 4.73 5.76
CA TRP A 26 20.33 5.35 6.86
C TRP A 26 20.62 4.71 8.21
N LEU A 27 20.68 3.38 8.26
CA LEU A 27 21.02 2.64 9.48
C LEU A 27 22.43 2.93 9.97
N TRP A 28 23.35 3.22 9.04
CA TRP A 28 24.69 3.70 9.36
C TRP A 28 24.65 5.10 10.00
N GLU A 29 23.82 6.01 9.48
CA GLU A 29 23.80 7.42 9.91
C GLU A 29 23.06 7.65 11.24
N VAL A 30 22.06 6.83 11.56
CA VAL A 30 21.28 6.96 12.82
C VAL A 30 22.02 6.38 14.04
N GLY A 31 23.27 5.93 13.88
CA GLY A 31 24.11 5.54 15.02
C GLY A 31 23.57 4.34 15.80
N THR A 32 22.79 3.48 15.14
CA THR A 32 22.65 2.13 15.64
C THR A 32 24.00 1.44 15.46
N ASP A 33 24.53 0.74 16.47
CA ASP A 33 25.77 -0.09 16.40
C ASP A 33 25.71 -1.24 15.36
N LEU A 34 24.77 -1.15 14.43
CA LEU A 34 24.40 -2.05 13.38
C LEU A 34 25.25 -1.70 12.15
N GLY A 35 26.46 -2.27 12.11
CA GLY A 35 27.26 -2.30 10.88
C GLY A 35 26.46 -2.87 9.69
N PRO A 36 26.97 -2.68 8.45
CA PRO A 36 26.24 -2.88 7.18
C PRO A 36 25.69 -4.29 6.90
N ALA A 37 25.88 -5.23 7.83
CA ALA A 37 25.55 -6.64 7.71
C ALA A 37 24.41 -7.10 8.64
N SER A 38 23.66 -6.18 9.25
CA SER A 38 22.72 -6.52 10.33
C SER A 38 21.24 -6.55 9.93
N LEU A 39 20.89 -6.23 8.68
CA LEU A 39 19.63 -6.66 8.06
C LEU A 39 19.86 -7.89 7.17
N ASN A 40 19.46 -9.06 7.67
CA ASN A 40 19.28 -10.23 6.81
C ASN A 40 17.94 -10.12 6.07
N LEU A 41 17.94 -9.27 5.04
CA LEU A 41 16.83 -9.11 4.12
C LEU A 41 17.12 -9.97 2.87
N MET A 42 16.51 -11.16 2.78
CA MET A 42 16.76 -12.04 1.64
C MET A 42 15.92 -11.59 0.45
N ILE A 43 16.58 -11.15 -0.63
CA ILE A 43 15.92 -10.87 -1.91
C ILE A 43 15.84 -12.18 -2.68
N LEU A 44 14.78 -12.94 -2.48
CA LEU A 44 14.46 -14.08 -3.34
C LEU A 44 13.51 -13.61 -4.44
N GLY A 45 14.11 -13.22 -5.59
CA GLY A 45 13.46 -13.19 -6.91
C GLY A 45 12.30 -12.22 -7.15
N SER A 46 11.70 -11.59 -6.15
CA SER A 46 10.63 -10.56 -6.19
C SER A 46 10.13 -10.22 -4.79
N SER A 47 10.36 -11.12 -3.82
CA SER A 47 9.82 -11.03 -2.47
C SER A 47 10.90 -10.74 -1.45
N VAL A 48 10.59 -9.80 -0.57
CA VAL A 48 11.41 -9.46 0.59
C VAL A 48 10.84 -10.20 1.80
N LYS A 49 11.65 -11.02 2.47
CA LYS A 49 11.23 -11.75 3.66
C LYS A 49 12.03 -11.33 4.88
N PHE A 50 11.37 -11.25 6.04
CA PHE A 50 12.07 -11.31 7.31
C PHE A 50 12.50 -12.77 7.59
N VAL A 51 13.76 -13.00 7.94
CA VAL A 51 14.31 -14.35 8.16
C VAL A 51 14.63 -14.57 9.63
N ASN A 52 13.99 -15.57 10.25
CA ASN A 52 14.38 -16.09 11.57
C ASN A 52 15.51 -17.13 11.43
N HIS A 53 16.68 -16.85 12.00
CA HIS A 53 17.76 -17.85 12.12
C HIS A 53 17.65 -18.59 13.45
N HIS A 54 17.15 -19.83 13.41
CA HIS A 54 17.30 -20.81 14.49
C HIS A 54 18.45 -21.77 14.13
N GLY A 55 19.64 -21.55 14.70
CA GLY A 55 20.70 -22.56 14.79
C GLY A 55 22.07 -22.17 14.21
N SER A 56 23.09 -22.40 15.04
CA SER A 56 24.54 -22.48 14.75
C SER A 56 25.39 -21.20 14.75
N SER A 57 26.64 -21.40 15.15
CA SER A 57 27.57 -20.53 15.90
C SER A 57 28.10 -19.28 15.19
N LYS A 58 28.15 -18.17 15.95
CA LYS A 58 28.81 -16.84 15.76
C LYS A 58 29.44 -16.58 14.37
N PRO A 59 29.08 -15.43 13.75
CA PRO A 59 29.81 -14.19 14.08
C PRO A 59 28.90 -13.16 14.73
N SER A 60 29.52 -12.15 15.34
CA SER A 60 28.90 -10.97 15.97
C SER A 60 28.11 -10.12 14.99
N TYR A 61 26.93 -10.59 14.60
CA TYR A 61 25.88 -9.76 13.99
C TYR A 61 24.85 -9.49 15.08
N ILE A 62 24.67 -8.21 15.43
CA ILE A 62 23.55 -7.80 16.27
C ILE A 62 22.29 -8.23 15.51
N LYS A 63 21.58 -9.22 16.05
CA LYS A 63 20.33 -9.73 15.49
C LYS A 63 19.30 -8.60 15.53
N ILE A 64 19.01 -7.99 14.38
CA ILE A 64 17.80 -7.18 14.23
C ILE A 64 16.62 -8.16 14.29
N THR A 65 15.78 -8.01 15.30
CA THR A 65 14.47 -8.67 15.33
C THR A 65 13.56 -8.02 14.30
N GLU A 66 12.60 -8.77 13.75
CA GLU A 66 11.64 -8.27 12.75
C GLU A 66 10.94 -7.00 13.23
N LYS A 67 10.63 -6.94 14.53
CA LYS A 67 10.06 -5.76 15.19
C LYS A 67 10.97 -4.53 15.07
N ARG A 68 12.28 -4.67 15.28
CA ARG A 68 13.24 -3.56 15.12
C ARG A 68 13.38 -3.14 13.65
N ALA A 69 13.32 -4.08 12.73
CA ALA A 69 13.34 -3.77 11.30
C ALA A 69 12.12 -2.95 10.88
N VAL A 70 10.91 -3.34 11.30
CA VAL A 70 9.69 -2.56 11.03
C VAL A 70 9.78 -1.17 11.65
N GLN A 71 10.28 -1.03 12.89
CA GLN A 71 10.49 0.27 13.52
C GLN A 71 11.48 1.16 12.75
N ALA A 72 12.57 0.60 12.25
CA ALA A 72 13.52 1.33 11.41
C ALA A 72 12.87 1.83 10.11
N ILE A 73 12.10 0.97 9.45
CA ILE A 73 11.35 1.35 8.23
C ILE A 73 10.34 2.46 8.55
N MET A 74 9.65 2.40 9.68
CA MET A 74 8.73 3.46 10.11
C MET A 74 9.47 4.78 10.39
N GLY A 75 10.67 4.72 10.97
CA GLY A 75 11.54 5.89 11.15
C GLY A 75 11.93 6.53 9.80
N MET A 76 12.32 5.70 8.82
CA MET A 76 12.64 6.17 7.48
C MET A 76 11.43 6.75 6.74
N LEU A 77 10.26 6.11 6.87
CA LEU A 77 9.01 6.58 6.29
C LEU A 77 8.59 7.95 6.84
N GLY A 78 8.94 8.24 8.09
CA GLY A 78 8.73 9.54 8.73
C GLY A 78 9.84 10.57 8.49
N SER A 79 10.89 10.25 7.73
CA SER A 79 12.02 11.15 7.54
C SER A 79 11.70 12.35 6.65
N ALA A 80 12.31 13.48 6.97
CA ALA A 80 12.34 14.68 6.13
C ALA A 80 13.15 14.49 4.83
N VAL A 81 14.04 13.48 4.80
CA VAL A 81 14.87 13.17 3.64
C VAL A 81 14.04 12.41 2.59
N LYS A 82 13.82 13.05 1.44
CA LYS A 82 12.98 12.51 0.34
C LYS A 82 13.37 11.11 -0.10
N ALA A 83 14.68 10.87 -0.20
CA ALA A 83 15.20 9.56 -0.60
C ALA A 83 14.82 8.45 0.40
N TRP A 84 14.77 8.76 1.70
CA TRP A 84 14.52 7.77 2.76
C TRP A 84 13.06 7.38 2.83
N HIS A 85 12.12 8.33 2.81
CA HIS A 85 10.71 7.97 2.83
C HIS A 85 10.26 7.29 1.53
N CYS A 86 10.88 7.62 0.38
CA CYS A 86 10.61 6.95 -0.89
C CYS A 86 11.08 5.48 -0.86
N ALA A 87 12.33 5.26 -0.43
CA ALA A 87 12.89 3.92 -0.28
C ALA A 87 12.10 3.08 0.73
N ALA A 88 11.65 3.68 1.83
CA ALA A 88 10.83 3.03 2.84
C ALA A 88 9.44 2.64 2.30
N ALA A 89 8.78 3.52 1.56
CA ALA A 89 7.49 3.22 0.93
C ALA A 89 7.60 2.07 -0.09
N GLU A 90 8.66 2.06 -0.90
CA GLU A 90 8.91 0.97 -1.85
C GLU A 90 9.17 -0.36 -1.13
N LEU A 91 10.02 -0.35 -0.10
CA LEU A 91 10.31 -1.53 0.70
C LEU A 91 9.05 -2.08 1.37
N LEU A 92 8.23 -1.21 1.96
CA LEU A 92 6.95 -1.61 2.56
C LEU A 92 6.05 -2.29 1.53
N GLY A 93 5.89 -1.69 0.35
CA GLY A 93 5.12 -2.28 -0.74
C GLY A 93 5.55 -3.71 -1.08
N ARG A 94 6.87 -3.99 -1.08
CA ARG A 94 7.42 -5.32 -1.33
C ARG A 94 7.22 -6.28 -0.15
N LEU A 95 7.34 -5.79 1.08
CA LEU A 95 7.14 -6.60 2.28
C LEU A 95 5.68 -7.05 2.43
N ILE A 96 4.72 -6.19 2.07
CA ILE A 96 3.28 -6.43 2.21
C ILE A 96 2.79 -7.58 1.31
N ILE A 97 3.40 -7.76 0.14
CA ILE A 97 3.03 -8.85 -0.79
C ILE A 97 3.33 -10.24 -0.18
N ASN A 98 4.27 -10.33 0.75
CA ASN A 98 4.64 -11.60 1.36
C ASN A 98 3.80 -11.85 2.63
N PRO A 99 2.91 -12.85 2.64
CA PRO A 99 2.01 -13.12 3.77
C PRO A 99 2.76 -13.48 5.06
N ASP A 100 3.97 -14.04 4.96
CA ASP A 100 4.81 -14.35 6.12
C ASP A 100 5.18 -13.07 6.92
N ASN A 101 5.16 -11.91 6.26
CA ASN A 101 5.48 -10.64 6.91
C ASN A 101 4.24 -10.00 7.58
N GLU A 102 3.02 -10.40 7.21
CA GLU A 102 1.77 -9.76 7.65
C GLU A 102 1.65 -9.67 9.18
N PRO A 103 1.92 -10.72 9.98
CA PRO A 103 1.80 -10.64 11.45
C PRO A 103 2.68 -9.57 12.08
N PHE A 104 3.81 -9.24 11.44
CA PHE A 104 4.75 -8.22 11.93
C PHE A 104 4.37 -6.80 11.52
N LEU A 105 3.69 -6.65 10.38
CA LEU A 105 3.29 -5.35 9.83
C LEU A 105 1.92 -4.90 10.33
N LEU A 106 1.01 -5.84 10.59
CA LEU A 106 -0.38 -5.57 10.99
C LEU A 106 -0.50 -4.58 12.17
N PRO A 107 0.32 -4.66 13.25
CA PRO A 107 0.27 -3.69 14.34
C PRO A 107 0.61 -2.24 13.91
N PHE A 108 1.33 -2.08 12.79
CA PHE A 108 1.78 -0.79 12.29
C PHE A 108 0.94 -0.27 11.12
N PHE A 109 0.02 -1.08 10.58
CA PHE A 109 -0.83 -0.69 9.46
C PHE A 109 -1.49 0.69 9.62
N PRO A 110 -2.11 1.06 10.75
CA PRO A 110 -2.71 2.39 10.88
C PRO A 110 -1.71 3.54 10.64
N GLN A 111 -0.48 3.39 11.14
CA GLN A 111 0.57 4.39 10.95
C GLN A 111 1.10 4.38 9.51
N ILE A 112 1.23 3.18 8.92
CA ILE A 112 1.65 3.01 7.52
C ILE A 112 0.64 3.68 6.57
N HIS A 113 -0.66 3.42 6.74
CA HIS A 113 -1.73 4.02 5.92
C HIS A 113 -1.63 5.55 5.92
N LYS A 114 -1.62 6.16 7.10
CA LYS A 114 -1.50 7.61 7.26
C LYS A 114 -0.28 8.18 6.54
N ARG A 115 0.90 7.56 6.71
CA ARG A 115 2.15 8.03 6.11
C ARG A 115 2.18 7.85 4.59
N LEU A 116 1.68 6.73 4.07
CA LEU A 116 1.60 6.52 2.62
C LEU A 116 0.59 7.49 1.98
N VAL A 117 -0.53 7.75 2.65
CA VAL A 117 -1.52 8.75 2.21
C VAL A 117 -0.89 10.14 2.16
N ASP A 118 -0.06 10.52 3.14
CA ASP A 118 0.74 11.75 3.11
C ASP A 118 1.72 11.80 1.93
N LEU A 119 2.41 10.70 1.65
CA LEU A 119 3.36 10.60 0.54
C LEU A 119 2.70 10.69 -0.84
N MET A 120 1.41 10.34 -0.98
CA MET A 120 0.69 10.56 -2.25
C MET A 120 0.61 12.05 -2.65
N SER A 121 0.76 12.98 -1.71
CA SER A 121 0.84 14.42 -2.03
C SER A 121 2.27 14.94 -2.19
N SER A 122 3.27 14.06 -2.15
CA SER A 122 4.67 14.45 -2.35
C SER A 122 4.88 14.95 -3.78
N PRO A 123 5.61 16.06 -4.00
CA PRO A 123 6.00 16.49 -5.34
C PRO A 123 7.04 15.56 -5.97
N ALA A 124 7.61 14.62 -5.21
CA ALA A 124 8.52 13.61 -5.74
C ALA A 124 7.72 12.48 -6.40
N ILE A 125 7.76 12.45 -7.74
CA ILE A 125 7.15 11.45 -8.63
C ILE A 125 7.41 10.02 -8.13
N ASP A 126 8.67 9.68 -7.84
CA ASP A 126 9.02 8.33 -7.37
C ASP A 126 8.39 7.99 -6.00
N ALA A 127 8.29 8.98 -5.10
CA ALA A 127 7.69 8.78 -3.78
C ALA A 127 6.16 8.61 -3.88
N GLN A 128 5.51 9.39 -4.74
CA GLN A 128 4.08 9.24 -5.02
C GLN A 128 3.79 7.86 -5.63
N ALA A 129 4.60 7.44 -6.62
CA ALA A 129 4.47 6.12 -7.25
C ALA A 129 4.67 4.98 -6.25
N ALA A 130 5.70 5.06 -5.39
CA ALA A 130 5.95 4.07 -4.34
C ALA A 130 4.80 4.02 -3.33
N ALA A 131 4.26 5.18 -2.93
CA ALA A 131 3.15 5.25 -2.00
C ALA A 131 1.86 4.64 -2.55
N VAL A 132 1.49 4.98 -3.79
CA VAL A 132 0.32 4.39 -4.46
C VAL A 132 0.51 2.88 -4.65
N GLY A 133 1.72 2.44 -5.02
CA GLY A 133 2.03 1.02 -5.15
C GLY A 133 1.89 0.25 -3.84
N ALA A 134 2.37 0.81 -2.74
CA ALA A 134 2.24 0.20 -1.41
C ALA A 134 0.79 0.19 -0.91
N LEU A 135 0.03 1.28 -1.13
CA LEU A 135 -1.40 1.35 -0.78
C LEU A 135 -2.25 0.37 -1.59
N TYR A 136 -1.93 0.18 -2.86
CA TYR A 136 -2.56 -0.85 -3.68
C TYR A 136 -2.36 -2.24 -3.07
N ASN A 137 -1.12 -2.57 -2.70
CA ASN A 137 -0.85 -3.86 -2.06
C ASN A 137 -1.56 -4.00 -0.71
N LEU A 138 -1.68 -2.94 0.10
CA LEU A 138 -2.43 -2.96 1.36
C LEU A 138 -3.92 -3.23 1.17
N ALA A 139 -4.54 -2.59 0.18
CA ALA A 139 -5.95 -2.78 -0.13
C ALA A 139 -6.28 -4.24 -0.51
N GLU A 140 -5.31 -4.95 -1.08
CA GLU A 140 -5.42 -6.36 -1.46
C GLU A 140 -5.18 -7.34 -0.29
N VAL A 141 -4.59 -6.92 0.84
CA VAL A 141 -4.30 -7.82 1.97
C VAL A 141 -5.58 -8.37 2.60
N ASN A 142 -6.45 -7.48 3.09
CA ASN A 142 -7.68 -7.86 3.76
C ASN A 142 -8.71 -6.72 3.78
N MET A 143 -9.94 -7.07 4.17
CA MET A 143 -11.06 -6.15 4.29
C MET A 143 -10.77 -4.97 5.24
N ASP A 144 -10.16 -5.23 6.40
CA ASP A 144 -9.87 -4.22 7.41
C ASP A 144 -8.93 -3.12 6.88
N CYS A 145 -7.96 -3.47 6.03
CA CYS A 145 -7.12 -2.49 5.35
C CYS A 145 -7.93 -1.57 4.43
N ARG A 146 -8.91 -2.11 3.68
CA ARG A 146 -9.79 -1.30 2.82
C ARG A 146 -10.67 -0.36 3.63
N LEU A 147 -11.24 -0.83 4.75
CA LEU A 147 -12.05 0.02 5.63
C LEU A 147 -11.22 1.16 6.25
N LYS A 148 -10.01 0.84 6.71
CA LYS A 148 -9.07 1.82 7.27
C LYS A 148 -8.60 2.83 6.24
N LEU A 149 -8.28 2.39 5.03
CA LEU A 149 -7.86 3.28 3.95
C LEU A 149 -8.99 4.22 3.52
N ALA A 150 -10.23 3.74 3.39
CA ALA A 150 -11.37 4.57 3.04
C ALA A 150 -11.73 5.61 4.11
N SER A 151 -11.50 5.29 5.38
CA SER A 151 -11.71 6.20 6.51
C SER A 151 -10.51 7.13 6.80
N GLU A 152 -9.34 6.86 6.21
CA GLU A 152 -8.17 7.72 6.35
C GLU A 152 -8.41 9.06 5.66
N ARG A 153 -8.16 10.14 6.42
CA ARG A 153 -8.45 11.49 5.96
C ARG A 153 -7.65 11.78 4.68
N TRP A 154 -8.29 12.38 3.69
CA TRP A 154 -7.70 12.75 2.39
C TRP A 154 -7.30 11.59 1.48
N ALA A 155 -7.48 10.32 1.87
CA ALA A 155 -7.05 9.19 1.05
C ALA A 155 -7.74 9.20 -0.31
N VAL A 156 -9.07 9.31 -0.32
CA VAL A 156 -9.90 9.34 -1.54
C VAL A 156 -9.61 10.59 -2.38
N ASP A 157 -9.56 11.78 -1.77
CA ASP A 157 -9.20 13.03 -2.47
C ASP A 157 -7.85 12.94 -3.19
N ARG A 158 -6.85 12.34 -2.52
CA ARG A 158 -5.49 12.23 -3.06
C ARG A 158 -5.41 11.18 -4.17
N LEU A 159 -6.13 10.07 -4.06
CA LEU A 159 -6.27 9.09 -5.13
C LEU A 159 -6.92 9.72 -6.37
N LEU A 160 -8.02 10.46 -6.18
CA LEU A 160 -8.68 11.19 -7.27
C LEU A 160 -7.76 12.22 -7.91
N ARG A 161 -6.94 12.92 -7.11
CA ARG A 161 -5.94 13.85 -7.63
C ARG A 161 -4.89 13.15 -8.49
N VAL A 162 -4.38 11.99 -8.08
CA VAL A 162 -3.41 11.19 -8.87
C VAL A 162 -4.01 10.75 -10.21
N ILE A 163 -5.31 10.48 -10.27
CA ILE A 163 -5.99 10.08 -11.50
C ILE A 163 -6.20 11.29 -12.42
N ARG A 164 -6.64 12.43 -11.86
CA ARG A 164 -6.94 13.67 -12.61
C ARG A 164 -5.69 14.40 -13.10
N MET A 165 -4.61 14.35 -12.33
CA MET A 165 -3.30 14.90 -12.71
C MET A 165 -2.39 13.73 -13.04
N PRO A 166 -2.44 13.22 -14.29
CA PRO A 166 -1.84 11.93 -14.60
C PRO A 166 -0.34 11.94 -14.36
N HIS A 167 0.10 10.95 -13.60
CA HIS A 167 1.49 10.66 -13.34
C HIS A 167 2.20 10.24 -14.65
N PRO A 168 3.50 10.55 -14.84
CA PRO A 168 4.25 10.14 -16.05
C PRO A 168 4.33 8.62 -16.23
N VAL A 169 4.05 7.85 -15.18
CA VAL A 169 3.94 6.39 -15.22
C VAL A 169 2.45 6.01 -15.16
N PRO A 170 1.84 5.57 -16.28
CA PRO A 170 0.39 5.29 -16.36
C PRO A 170 -0.11 4.24 -15.35
N GLU A 171 0.77 3.30 -15.00
CA GLU A 171 0.50 2.25 -14.03
C GLU A 171 0.14 2.80 -12.64
N VAL A 172 0.67 3.96 -12.26
CA VAL A 172 0.36 4.61 -10.97
C VAL A 172 -1.10 5.06 -10.93
N CYS A 173 -1.59 5.71 -11.99
CA CYS A 173 -2.98 6.12 -12.10
C CYS A 173 -3.93 4.92 -12.19
N ARG A 174 -3.52 3.85 -12.90
CA ARG A 174 -4.27 2.57 -12.97
C ARG A 174 -4.43 1.96 -11.57
N LYS A 175 -3.34 1.86 -10.80
CA LYS A 175 -3.39 1.37 -9.41
C LYS A 175 -4.27 2.24 -8.52
N ALA A 176 -4.20 3.56 -8.66
CA ALA A 176 -5.07 4.46 -7.90
C ALA A 176 -6.56 4.22 -8.18
N ALA A 177 -6.93 3.98 -9.45
CA ALA A 177 -8.30 3.64 -9.83
C ALA A 177 -8.73 2.28 -9.26
N MET A 178 -7.86 1.26 -9.32
CA MET A 178 -8.14 -0.05 -8.73
C MET A 178 -8.28 0.01 -7.20
N ILE A 179 -7.50 0.86 -6.52
CA ILE A 179 -7.70 1.09 -5.08
C ILE A 179 -9.13 1.60 -4.86
N LEU A 180 -9.57 2.67 -5.55
CA LEU A 180 -10.93 3.21 -5.38
C LEU A 180 -12.02 2.16 -5.66
N GLU A 181 -11.84 1.35 -6.71
CA GLU A 181 -12.74 0.24 -7.02
C GLU A 181 -12.82 -0.78 -5.87
N SER A 182 -11.67 -1.21 -5.32
CA SER A 182 -11.62 -2.12 -4.18
C SER A 182 -12.25 -1.52 -2.91
N LEU A 183 -12.14 -0.19 -2.72
CA LEU A 183 -12.77 0.47 -1.58
C LEU A 183 -14.29 0.46 -1.71
N VAL A 184 -14.83 0.67 -2.91
CA VAL A 184 -16.28 0.67 -3.19
C VAL A 184 -16.90 -0.71 -3.10
N SER A 185 -16.15 -1.78 -3.39
CA SER A 185 -16.66 -3.14 -3.25
C SER A 185 -17.04 -3.49 -1.81
N GLU A 186 -16.53 -2.76 -0.82
CA GLU A 186 -16.88 -2.92 0.59
C GLU A 186 -18.17 -2.16 0.94
N PRO A 187 -19.27 -2.85 1.35
CA PRO A 187 -20.54 -2.20 1.65
C PRO A 187 -20.45 -1.12 2.74
N GLN A 188 -19.54 -1.29 3.71
CA GLN A 188 -19.33 -0.36 4.82
C GLN A 188 -18.71 0.97 4.37
N ASN A 189 -18.00 0.99 3.25
CA ASN A 189 -17.39 2.21 2.70
C ASN A 189 -18.37 3.02 1.84
N LYS A 190 -19.48 2.42 1.37
CA LYS A 190 -20.40 3.07 0.42
C LYS A 190 -20.89 4.43 0.92
N ALA A 191 -21.31 4.52 2.17
CA ALA A 191 -21.80 5.78 2.75
C ALA A 191 -20.74 6.90 2.73
N LEU A 192 -19.47 6.57 2.97
CA LEU A 192 -18.36 7.51 2.92
C LEU A 192 -18.01 7.90 1.48
N LEU A 193 -18.05 6.94 0.56
CA LEU A 193 -17.65 7.11 -0.83
C LEU A 193 -18.72 7.79 -1.68
N LEU A 194 -20.00 7.73 -1.29
CA LEU A 194 -21.09 8.48 -1.93
C LEU A 194 -20.84 10.01 -1.93
N ALA A 195 -20.11 10.54 -0.94
CA ALA A 195 -19.71 11.96 -0.93
C ALA A 195 -18.85 12.35 -2.16
N TYR A 196 -18.24 11.38 -2.84
CA TYR A 196 -17.39 11.56 -4.02
C TYR A 196 -18.08 11.16 -5.33
N GLU A 197 -19.38 10.85 -5.32
CA GLU A 197 -20.14 10.41 -6.49
C GLU A 197 -19.98 11.37 -7.68
N ASN A 198 -20.12 12.68 -7.44
CA ASN A 198 -19.93 13.70 -8.48
C ASN A 198 -18.52 13.66 -9.06
N ALA A 199 -17.50 13.48 -8.22
CA ALA A 199 -16.11 13.42 -8.66
C ALA A 199 -15.82 12.17 -9.50
N PHE A 200 -16.49 11.04 -9.19
CA PHE A 200 -16.43 9.81 -9.97
C PHE A 200 -17.14 9.96 -11.31
N ALA A 201 -18.32 10.60 -11.34
CA ALA A 201 -19.06 10.88 -12.57
C ALA A 201 -18.28 11.83 -13.50
N GLU A 202 -17.65 12.87 -12.95
CA GLU A 202 -16.78 13.74 -13.73
C GLU A 202 -15.66 12.96 -14.43
N ILE A 203 -14.98 12.04 -13.73
CA ILE A 203 -13.90 11.23 -14.32
C ILE A 203 -14.47 10.29 -15.40
N LEU A 204 -15.60 9.64 -15.13
CA LEU A 204 -16.30 8.78 -16.10
C LEU A 204 -16.56 9.50 -17.43
N PHE A 205 -17.04 10.74 -17.39
CA PHE A 205 -17.41 11.49 -18.58
C PHE A 205 -16.27 12.31 -19.21
N SER A 206 -15.16 12.53 -18.49
CA SER A 206 -14.03 13.33 -18.99
C SER A 206 -12.84 12.49 -19.48
N ASP A 207 -12.58 11.32 -18.89
CA ASP A 207 -11.41 10.48 -19.23
C ASP A 207 -11.84 9.08 -19.67
N THR A 208 -11.73 8.83 -20.98
CA THR A 208 -12.11 7.54 -21.58
C THR A 208 -11.23 6.38 -21.14
N ARG A 209 -10.04 6.63 -20.56
CA ARG A 209 -9.10 5.57 -20.13
C ARG A 209 -9.59 4.82 -18.90
N TYR A 210 -10.35 5.51 -18.03
CA TYR A 210 -10.84 4.95 -16.77
C TYR A 210 -12.37 4.84 -16.74
N SER A 211 -13.05 5.14 -17.85
CA SER A 211 -14.51 5.16 -17.95
C SER A 211 -15.15 3.84 -17.50
N ASP A 212 -14.64 2.69 -17.93
CA ASP A 212 -15.16 1.38 -17.51
C ASP A 212 -15.05 1.15 -15.99
N THR A 213 -13.88 1.44 -15.41
CA THR A 213 -13.66 1.35 -13.95
C THR A 213 -14.59 2.28 -13.19
N PHE A 214 -14.73 3.54 -13.62
CA PHE A 214 -15.56 4.52 -12.92
C PHE A 214 -17.07 4.29 -13.12
N ALA A 215 -17.48 3.71 -14.26
CA ALA A 215 -18.84 3.23 -14.45
C ALA A 215 -19.18 2.12 -13.46
N ARG A 216 -18.27 1.16 -13.25
CA ARG A 216 -18.44 0.08 -12.27
C ARG A 216 -18.48 0.61 -10.83
N ILE A 217 -17.60 1.55 -10.49
CA ILE A 217 -17.59 2.25 -9.20
C ILE A 217 -18.96 2.90 -8.94
N LEU A 218 -19.48 3.67 -9.88
CA LEU A 218 -20.78 4.35 -9.74
C LEU A 218 -21.94 3.34 -9.68
N TYR A 219 -21.90 2.30 -10.51
CA TYR A 219 -22.87 1.22 -10.46
C TYR A 219 -22.88 0.56 -9.07
N GLU A 220 -21.72 0.25 -8.49
CA GLU A 220 -21.66 -0.36 -7.17
C GLU A 220 -22.07 0.59 -6.04
N LEU A 221 -21.81 1.90 -6.14
CA LEU A 221 -22.28 2.86 -5.15
C LEU A 221 -23.81 3.02 -5.16
N THR A 222 -24.40 2.98 -6.35
CA THR A 222 -25.85 3.20 -6.55
C THR A 222 -26.66 1.91 -6.52
N SER A 223 -26.00 0.74 -6.67
CA SER A 223 -26.65 -0.56 -6.52
C SER A 223 -27.14 -0.69 -5.08
N ARG A 224 -28.46 -0.91 -4.93
CA ARG A 224 -29.06 -1.13 -3.62
C ARG A 224 -28.37 -2.33 -2.97
N PRO A 225 -27.94 -2.25 -1.70
CA PRO A 225 -27.43 -3.42 -1.01
C PRO A 225 -28.53 -4.49 -1.07
N SER A 226 -28.18 -5.68 -1.57
CA SER A 226 -29.07 -6.84 -1.53
C SER A 226 -29.36 -7.13 -0.07
N ASN A 227 -30.50 -6.66 0.42
CA ASN A 227 -30.94 -6.76 1.80
C ASN A 227 -31.39 -8.20 2.13
N LYS A 228 -30.51 -9.18 1.93
CA LYS A 228 -30.76 -10.57 2.35
C LYS A 228 -30.34 -10.85 3.80
N PHE A 229 -29.82 -9.87 4.54
CA PHE A 229 -29.33 -10.07 5.92
C PHE A 229 -30.11 -9.35 7.02
N THR A 230 -31.29 -8.82 6.74
CA THR A 230 -32.24 -8.35 7.76
C THR A 230 -33.65 -8.84 7.46
N ALA A 231 -33.83 -10.16 7.54
CA ALA A 231 -35.15 -10.79 7.58
C ALA A 231 -35.16 -11.94 8.59
N ALA A 232 -34.72 -11.69 9.82
CA ALA A 232 -34.91 -12.62 10.94
C ALA A 232 -34.83 -11.89 12.29
N ARG A 233 -35.80 -11.01 12.54
CA ARG A 233 -36.33 -10.72 13.88
C ARG A 233 -37.62 -9.92 13.70
N GLY A 234 -38.56 -10.57 13.03
CA GLY A 234 -39.97 -10.22 13.14
C GLY A 234 -40.40 -10.48 14.58
N VAL A 235 -40.62 -9.38 15.29
CA VAL A 235 -41.36 -9.26 16.53
C VAL A 235 -42.64 -10.10 16.42
N TRP A 236 -42.71 -11.22 17.15
CA TRP A 236 -43.99 -11.83 17.48
C TRP A 236 -44.41 -11.24 18.83
N GLY A 237 -45.32 -10.26 18.76
CA GLY A 237 -46.15 -9.90 19.88
C GLY A 237 -47.31 -10.89 19.97
N MET A 238 -47.38 -11.61 21.09
CA MET A 238 -48.54 -11.86 21.95
C MET A 238 -48.12 -12.81 23.06
#